data_AF-A0AA35LN06-F1
#
_entry.id   AF-A0AA35LN06-F1
#
_cell.length_a   1.000
_cell.length_b   1.000
_cell.length_c   1.000
_cell.angle_alpha   90.00
_cell.angle_beta   90.00
_cell.angle_gamma   90.00
#
_symmetry.space_group_name_H-M   'P 1'
#
loop_
_entity.id
_entity.type
_entity.pdbx_description
1 polymer ?
#
loop_
_entity_poly.entity_id
_entity_poly.type
_entity_poly.pdbx_seq_one_letter_code
_entity_poly.pdbx_strand_id
1 'polypeptide(L)'
;MHKSRMYSQCVKMQHLSQEFGWLQITLQEFLCMKVLLLFSIIPVDGLKNQKFFDELRMSYIKELDRIIACKRKNPTSCSRRFYQLTKLLDSVQPIARELHQFTFNLLVRSHMVSVDYPEMMAEIISVQVPKILSGQVKSIYFHTQEEKAQRPSVKLEKEQKETLLFLLRLRWKGASLRSGRRSRRRPFCSSSGFA
;
A
#
# COMPACT_ATOMS: atom_id res chain seq x y z
N MET A 1 -4.41 -22.36 -22.26
CA MET A 1 -3.66 -21.15 -21.84
C MET A 1 -3.49 -21.17 -20.32
N HIS A 2 -2.25 -21.21 -19.82
CA HIS A 2 -2.00 -20.99 -18.40
C HIS A 2 -2.23 -19.52 -18.07
N LYS A 3 -3.22 -19.23 -17.22
CA LYS A 3 -3.46 -17.88 -16.71
C LYS A 3 -2.57 -17.67 -15.49
N SER A 4 -1.83 -16.56 -15.47
CA SER A 4 -1.05 -16.15 -14.31
C SER A 4 -1.96 -15.96 -13.09
N ARG A 5 -1.42 -16.19 -11.89
CA ARG A 5 -2.12 -15.91 -10.62
C ARG A 5 -2.50 -14.42 -10.46
N MET A 6 -1.86 -13.53 -11.24
CA MET A 6 -2.15 -12.09 -11.30
C MET A 6 -3.12 -11.68 -12.41
N TYR A 7 -3.67 -12.62 -13.18
CA TYR A 7 -4.42 -12.30 -14.39
C TYR A 7 -5.57 -11.31 -14.15
N SER A 8 -6.36 -11.49 -13.10
CA SER A 8 -7.48 -10.59 -12.77
C SER A 8 -7.01 -9.16 -12.49
N GLN A 9 -5.93 -9.01 -11.72
CA GLN A 9 -5.33 -7.73 -11.39
C GLN A 9 -4.76 -7.04 -12.64
N CYS A 10 -4.11 -7.79 -13.53
CA CYS A 10 -3.59 -7.26 -14.79
C CYS A 10 -4.72 -6.74 -15.70
N VAL A 11 -5.85 -7.46 -15.77
CA VAL A 11 -7.02 -7.02 -16.56
C VAL A 11 -7.59 -5.71 -16.00
N LYS A 12 -7.69 -5.56 -14.67
CA LYS A 12 -8.14 -4.30 -14.05
C LYS A 12 -7.20 -3.13 -14.36
N MET A 13 -5.88 -3.36 -14.28
CA MET A 13 -4.88 -2.35 -14.65
C MET A 13 -4.92 -2.01 -16.15
N GLN A 14 -5.19 -3.00 -17.00
CA GLN A 14 -5.38 -2.77 -18.43
C GLN A 14 -6.60 -1.89 -18.71
N HIS A 15 -7.74 -2.14 -18.04
CA HIS A 15 -8.92 -1.28 -18.16
C HIS A 15 -8.61 0.15 -17.69
N LEU A 16 -7.91 0.31 -16.57
CA LEU A 16 -7.46 1.63 -16.13
C LEU A 16 -6.61 2.34 -17.18
N SER A 17 -5.69 1.63 -17.83
CA SER A 17 -4.88 2.17 -18.93
C SER A 17 -5.71 2.52 -20.17
N GLN A 18 -6.78 1.77 -20.46
CA GLN A 18 -7.70 2.08 -21.56
C GLN A 18 -8.48 3.37 -21.28
N GLU A 19 -8.96 3.57 -20.05
CA GLU A 19 -9.62 4.81 -19.62
C GLU A 19 -8.71 6.02 -19.81
N PHE A 20 -7.41 5.89 -19.59
CA PHE A 20 -6.45 6.97 -19.81
C PHE A 20 -6.38 7.37 -21.29
N GLY A 21 -6.41 6.37 -22.18
CA GLY A 21 -6.47 6.57 -23.63
C GLY A 21 -7.78 7.22 -24.07
N TRP A 22 -8.92 6.73 -23.58
CA TRP A 22 -10.24 7.25 -23.91
C TRP A 22 -10.46 8.69 -23.44
N LEU A 23 -9.98 9.04 -22.24
CA LEU A 23 -10.08 10.40 -21.70
C LEU A 23 -9.05 11.38 -22.26
N GLN A 24 -8.10 10.88 -23.06
CA GLN A 24 -6.98 11.63 -23.62
C GLN A 24 -6.30 12.47 -22.54
N ILE A 25 -5.83 11.80 -21.49
CA ILE A 25 -5.15 12.45 -20.36
C ILE A 25 -3.83 13.02 -20.85
N THR A 26 -3.62 14.31 -20.61
CA THR A 26 -2.36 14.97 -20.94
C THR A 26 -1.29 14.66 -19.90
N LEU A 27 -0.02 14.82 -20.27
CA LEU A 27 1.09 14.65 -19.32
C LEU A 27 0.94 15.54 -18.08
N GLN A 28 0.51 16.80 -18.24
CA GLN A 28 0.35 17.73 -17.12
C GLN A 28 -0.76 17.28 -16.16
N GLU A 29 -1.91 16.85 -16.70
CA GLU A 29 -2.99 16.29 -15.88
C GLU A 29 -2.53 15.02 -15.17
N PHE A 30 -1.83 14.12 -15.87
CA PHE A 30 -1.31 12.88 -15.29
C PHE A 30 -0.32 13.15 -14.14
N LEU A 31 0.61 14.09 -14.31
CA LEU A 31 1.57 14.46 -13.27
C LEU A 31 0.87 15.05 -12.04
N CYS A 32 -0.10 15.94 -12.25
CA CYS A 32 -0.89 16.50 -11.15
C CYS A 32 -1.72 15.42 -10.42
N MET A 33 -2.38 14.54 -11.18
CA MET A 33 -3.12 13.39 -10.66
C MET A 33 -2.24 12.45 -9.84
N LYS A 34 -0.99 12.20 -10.25
CA LYS A 34 -0.04 11.39 -9.47
C LYS A 34 0.23 11.98 -8.08
N VAL A 35 0.36 13.31 -7.99
CA VAL A 35 0.55 13.98 -6.70
C VAL A 35 -0.71 13.88 -5.84
N LEU A 36 -1.89 14.04 -6.44
CA LEU A 36 -3.16 13.86 -5.73
C LEU A 36 -3.37 12.42 -5.23
N LEU A 37 -2.89 11.41 -5.97
CA LEU A 37 -2.85 10.01 -5.52
C LEU A 37 -1.90 9.85 -4.33
N LEU A 38 -0.73 10.50 -4.32
CA LEU A 38 0.17 10.45 -3.17
C LEU A 38 -0.52 11.00 -1.90
N PHE A 39 -1.29 12.07 -2.04
CA PHE A 39 -2.05 12.68 -0.95
C PHE A 39 -3.42 12.04 -0.70
N SER A 40 -3.71 10.87 -1.25
CA SER A 40 -5.01 10.21 -1.12
C SER A 40 -5.10 9.20 0.02
N ILE A 41 -4.00 8.91 0.72
CA ILE A 41 -3.95 7.94 1.81
C ILE A 41 -3.35 8.60 3.04
N ILE A 42 -4.08 8.63 4.15
CA ILE A 42 -3.64 9.20 5.43
C ILE A 42 -3.90 8.23 6.59
N PRO A 43 -3.16 8.31 7.70
CA PRO A 43 -3.51 7.59 8.92
C PRO A 43 -4.89 8.00 9.43
N VAL A 44 -5.63 7.07 10.04
CA VAL A 44 -6.93 7.37 10.65
C VAL A 44 -6.84 8.38 11.79
N ASP A 45 -5.72 8.37 12.53
CA ASP A 45 -5.43 9.32 13.61
C ASP A 45 -5.03 10.72 13.08
N GLY A 46 -4.93 10.89 11.76
CA GLY A 46 -4.49 12.12 11.11
C GLY A 46 -2.97 12.28 11.07
N LEU A 47 -2.53 13.35 10.40
CA LEU A 47 -1.13 13.74 10.32
C LEU A 47 -0.80 14.77 11.41
N LYS A 48 0.46 14.79 11.86
CA LYS A 48 0.96 15.76 12.85
C LYS A 48 0.59 17.22 12.49
N ASN A 49 0.72 17.56 11.20
CA ASN A 49 0.39 18.88 10.66
C ASN A 49 -0.77 18.77 9.65
N GLN A 50 -1.94 18.33 10.12
CA GLN A 50 -3.11 18.11 9.24
C GLN A 50 -3.49 19.35 8.41
N LYS A 51 -3.49 20.55 9.02
CA LYS A 51 -3.80 21.80 8.32
C LYS A 51 -2.89 22.04 7.10
N PHE A 52 -1.58 21.85 7.27
CA PHE A 52 -0.62 22.01 6.17
C PHE A 52 -0.84 20.97 5.07
N PHE A 53 -1.16 19.73 5.45
CA PHE A 53 -1.51 18.70 4.48
C PHE A 53 -2.77 19.06 3.68
N ASP A 54 -3.81 19.57 4.35
CA ASP A 54 -5.06 19.96 3.70
C ASP A 54 -4.84 21.15 2.75
N GLU A 55 -4.04 22.14 3.16
CA GLU A 55 -3.63 23.27 2.31
C GLU A 55 -2.82 22.80 1.09
N LEU A 56 -1.86 21.91 1.30
CA LEU A 56 -1.02 21.36 0.23
C LEU A 56 -1.87 20.57 -0.77
N ARG A 57 -2.73 19.67 -0.30
CA ARG A 57 -3.67 18.91 -1.14
C ARG A 57 -4.59 19.86 -1.91
N MET A 58 -5.14 20.88 -1.25
CA MET A 58 -5.99 21.89 -1.87
C MET A 58 -5.25 22.67 -2.98
N SER A 59 -3.97 22.99 -2.78
CA SER A 59 -3.14 23.64 -3.80
C SER A 59 -3.03 22.79 -5.07
N TYR A 60 -2.82 21.48 -4.95
CA TYR A 60 -2.77 20.58 -6.11
C TYR A 60 -4.14 20.37 -6.77
N ILE A 61 -5.23 20.42 -6.00
CA ILE A 61 -6.59 20.40 -6.55
C ILE A 61 -6.84 21.65 -7.42
N LYS A 62 -6.45 22.83 -6.92
CA LYS A 62 -6.54 24.09 -7.67
C LYS A 62 -5.64 24.08 -8.91
N GLU A 63 -4.45 23.50 -8.82
CA GLU A 63 -3.55 23.37 -9.96
C GLU A 63 -4.13 22.44 -11.04
N LEU A 64 -4.81 21.35 -10.66
CA LEU A 64 -5.52 20.51 -11.62
C LEU A 64 -6.62 21.29 -12.36
N ASP A 65 -7.41 22.07 -11.64
CA ASP A 65 -8.45 22.92 -12.22
C ASP A 65 -7.86 23.97 -13.17
N ARG A 66 -6.75 24.60 -12.78
CA ARG A 66 -5.99 25.55 -13.61
C ARG A 66 -5.50 24.90 -14.91
N ILE A 67 -4.90 23.71 -14.84
CA ILE A 67 -4.42 22.97 -16.02
C ILE A 67 -5.57 22.68 -16.99
N ILE A 68 -6.75 22.30 -16.46
CA ILE A 68 -7.95 22.04 -17.26
C ILE A 68 -8.45 23.33 -17.92
N ALA A 69 -8.53 24.43 -17.16
CA ALA A 69 -9.00 25.73 -17.62
C ALA A 69 -8.09 26.32 -18.71
N CYS A 70 -6.77 26.17 -18.60
CA CYS A 70 -5.84 26.62 -19.64
C CYS A 70 -6.08 25.96 -21.00
N LYS A 71 -6.60 24.72 -21.02
CA LYS A 71 -6.82 23.96 -22.27
C LYS A 71 -8.23 24.16 -22.85
N ARG A 72 -9.19 24.67 -22.08
CA ARG A 72 -10.61 24.76 -22.47
C ARG A 72 -11.21 26.12 -22.13
N LYS A 73 -11.87 26.73 -23.12
CA LYS A 73 -12.50 28.06 -22.97
C LYS A 73 -13.88 28.02 -22.31
N ASN A 74 -14.52 26.84 -22.21
CA ASN A 74 -15.91 26.71 -21.75
C ASN A 74 -15.98 26.16 -20.31
N PRO A 75 -16.55 26.89 -19.34
CA PRO A 75 -16.61 26.48 -17.92
C PRO A 75 -17.31 25.14 -17.64
N THR A 76 -18.38 24.85 -18.39
CA THR A 76 -19.13 23.59 -18.29
C THR A 76 -18.30 22.39 -18.75
N SER A 77 -17.45 22.58 -19.75
CA SER A 77 -16.52 21.56 -20.24
C SER A 77 -15.38 21.31 -19.24
N CYS A 78 -14.88 22.36 -18.59
CA CYS A 78 -13.87 22.28 -17.54
C CYS A 78 -14.38 21.46 -16.34
N SER A 79 -15.57 21.81 -15.84
CA SER A 79 -16.19 21.11 -14.70
C SER A 79 -16.43 19.62 -14.99
N ARG A 80 -16.94 19.30 -16.19
CA ARG A 80 -17.14 17.90 -16.61
C ARG A 80 -15.83 17.12 -16.65
N ARG A 81 -14.76 17.73 -17.17
CA ARG A 81 -13.45 17.07 -17.19
C ARG A 81 -12.86 16.88 -15.81
N PHE A 82 -12.96 17.91 -14.96
CA PHE A 82 -12.50 17.82 -13.58
C PHE A 82 -13.16 16.63 -12.88
N TYR A 83 -14.49 16.47 -13.03
CA TYR A 83 -15.23 15.31 -12.54
C TYR A 83 -14.73 13.98 -13.12
N GLN A 84 -14.48 13.90 -14.44
CA GLN A 84 -13.95 12.69 -15.07
C GLN A 84 -12.59 12.27 -14.50
N LEU A 85 -11.68 13.22 -14.31
CA LEU A 85 -10.34 12.96 -13.78
C LEU A 85 -10.37 12.59 -12.29
N THR A 86 -11.20 13.26 -11.49
CA THR A 86 -11.34 12.96 -10.06
C THR A 86 -12.07 11.64 -9.82
N LYS A 87 -13.05 11.28 -10.67
CA LYS A 87 -13.68 9.94 -10.65
C LYS A 87 -12.68 8.83 -10.97
N LEU A 88 -11.75 9.10 -11.89
CA LEU A 88 -10.66 8.18 -12.22
C LEU A 88 -9.66 8.04 -11.05
N LEU A 89 -9.37 9.11 -10.31
CA LEU A 89 -8.56 9.04 -9.09
C LEU A 89 -9.22 8.16 -8.02
N ASP A 90 -10.53 8.28 -7.85
CA ASP A 90 -11.30 7.48 -6.89
C ASP A 90 -11.30 5.98 -7.26
N SER A 91 -11.35 5.64 -8.56
CA SER A 91 -11.35 4.25 -9.02
C SER A 91 -10.00 3.53 -8.84
N VAL A 92 -8.89 4.27 -8.71
CA VAL A 92 -7.56 3.70 -8.44
C VAL A 92 -7.49 3.12 -7.02
N GLN A 93 -8.18 3.71 -6.04
CA GLN A 93 -8.13 3.29 -4.64
C GLN A 93 -8.47 1.80 -4.43
N PRO A 94 -9.62 1.28 -4.91
CA PRO A 94 -9.94 -0.14 -4.75
C PRO A 94 -8.97 -1.06 -5.50
N ILE A 95 -8.49 -0.67 -6.69
CA ILE A 95 -7.51 -1.45 -7.46
C ILE A 95 -6.18 -1.56 -6.68
N ALA A 96 -5.70 -0.44 -6.14
CA ALA A 96 -4.49 -0.40 -5.32
C ALA A 96 -4.63 -1.27 -4.06
N ARG A 97 -5.80 -1.24 -3.40
CA ARG A 97 -6.08 -2.08 -2.22
C ARG A 97 -6.01 -3.58 -2.55
N GLU A 98 -6.61 -4.00 -3.65
CA GLU A 98 -6.54 -5.41 -4.10
C GLU A 98 -5.11 -5.83 -4.47
N LEU A 99 -4.34 -4.94 -5.11
CA LEU A 99 -2.92 -5.18 -5.42
C LEU A 99 -2.10 -5.32 -4.13
N HIS A 100 -2.31 -4.45 -3.14
CA HIS A 100 -1.67 -4.57 -1.84
C HIS A 100 -1.98 -5.90 -1.16
N GLN A 101 -3.25 -6.32 -1.16
CA GLN A 101 -3.65 -7.62 -0.62
C GLN A 101 -2.97 -8.78 -1.35
N PHE A 102 -2.93 -8.75 -2.68
CA PHE A 102 -2.25 -9.77 -3.48
C PHE A 102 -0.75 -9.83 -3.14
N THR A 103 -0.08 -8.68 -3.13
CA THR A 103 1.36 -8.58 -2.85
C THR A 103 1.70 -9.05 -1.43
N PHE A 104 0.89 -8.72 -0.44
CA PHE A 104 1.09 -9.20 0.93
C PHE A 104 0.92 -10.72 1.04
N ASN A 105 -0.13 -11.28 0.42
CA ASN A 105 -0.34 -12.73 0.38
C ASN A 105 0.81 -13.47 -0.30
N LEU A 106 1.37 -12.88 -1.36
CA LEU A 106 2.52 -13.44 -2.06
C LEU A 106 3.79 -13.36 -1.22
N LEU A 107 4.01 -12.26 -0.49
CA LEU A 107 5.15 -12.12 0.43
C LEU A 107 5.10 -13.17 1.55
N VAL A 108 3.92 -13.40 2.15
CA VAL A 108 3.75 -14.41 3.21
C VAL A 108 4.03 -15.82 2.68
N ARG A 109 3.67 -16.10 1.42
CA ARG A 109 3.86 -17.40 0.76
C ARG A 109 5.13 -17.47 -0.09
N SER A 110 6.03 -16.49 -0.01
CA SER A 110 7.18 -16.36 -0.92
C SER A 110 8.05 -17.62 -0.95
N HIS A 111 8.30 -18.20 0.23
CA HIS A 111 9.05 -19.45 0.41
C HIS A 111 8.41 -20.68 -0.25
N MET A 112 7.10 -20.64 -0.54
CA MET A 112 6.37 -21.72 -1.22
C MET A 112 6.20 -21.47 -2.72
N VAL A 113 6.39 -20.23 -3.19
CA VAL A 113 6.03 -19.79 -4.56
C VAL A 113 7.26 -19.36 -5.38
N SER A 114 8.48 -19.58 -4.87
CA SER A 114 9.74 -19.21 -5.53
C SER A 114 9.73 -17.78 -6.08
N VAL A 115 9.24 -16.82 -5.28
CA VAL A 115 9.24 -15.39 -5.60
C VAL A 115 10.18 -14.68 -4.64
N ASP A 116 11.22 -14.08 -5.20
CA ASP A 116 12.18 -13.28 -4.46
C ASP A 116 11.74 -11.82 -4.36
N TYR A 117 11.96 -11.22 -3.19
CA TYR A 117 11.69 -9.80 -2.94
C TYR A 117 13.00 -9.09 -2.58
N PRO A 118 13.28 -7.93 -3.20
CA PRO A 118 14.32 -7.04 -2.71
C PRO A 118 14.06 -6.64 -1.24
N GLU A 119 15.11 -6.51 -0.43
CA GLU A 119 15.00 -6.26 1.01
C GLU A 119 14.11 -5.06 1.35
N MET A 120 14.33 -3.93 0.68
CA MET A 120 13.55 -2.71 0.85
C MET A 120 12.05 -2.93 0.58
N MET A 121 11.72 -3.69 -0.47
CA MET A 121 10.33 -3.97 -0.82
C MET A 121 9.68 -4.89 0.20
N ALA A 122 10.38 -5.93 0.65
CA ALA A 122 9.89 -6.84 1.68
C ALA A 122 9.60 -6.09 2.99
N GLU A 123 10.47 -5.16 3.39
CA GLU A 123 10.29 -4.34 4.58
C GLU A 123 9.06 -3.43 4.44
N ILE A 124 8.97 -2.65 3.35
CA ILE A 124 7.84 -1.76 3.08
C ILE A 124 6.53 -2.54 3.09
N ILE A 125 6.47 -3.68 2.37
CA ILE A 125 5.25 -4.49 2.30
C ILE A 125 4.90 -5.05 3.68
N SER A 126 5.86 -5.56 4.44
CA SER A 126 5.61 -6.15 5.76
C SER A 126 5.13 -5.13 6.81
N VAL A 127 5.50 -3.86 6.67
CA VAL A 127 5.14 -2.80 7.62
C VAL A 127 3.91 -2.02 7.17
N GLN A 128 3.83 -1.60 5.91
CA GLN A 128 2.82 -0.65 5.44
C GLN A 128 1.54 -1.34 4.99
N VAL A 129 1.64 -2.46 4.28
CA VAL A 129 0.44 -3.11 3.71
C VAL A 129 -0.52 -3.62 4.79
N PRO A 130 -0.06 -4.25 5.89
CA PRO A 130 -0.97 -4.62 6.98
C PRO A 130 -1.73 -3.43 7.58
N LYS A 131 -1.10 -2.26 7.70
CA LYS A 131 -1.77 -1.03 8.18
C LYS A 131 -2.87 -0.60 7.22
N ILE A 132 -2.60 -0.70 5.91
CA ILE A 132 -3.59 -0.41 4.86
C ILE A 132 -4.77 -1.39 4.93
N LEU A 133 -4.49 -2.68 5.09
CA LEU A 133 -5.52 -3.74 5.07
C LEU A 133 -6.36 -3.78 6.36
N SER A 134 -5.76 -3.45 7.51
CA SER A 134 -6.42 -3.42 8.83
C SER A 134 -7.26 -2.17 9.07
N GLY A 135 -7.22 -1.18 8.17
CA GLY A 135 -8.01 0.05 8.30
C GLY A 135 -7.37 1.12 9.19
N GLN A 136 -6.06 1.02 9.46
CA GLN A 136 -5.30 2.08 10.14
C GLN A 136 -5.00 3.28 9.23
N VAL A 137 -5.34 3.17 7.95
CA VAL A 137 -5.27 4.27 6.99
C VAL A 137 -6.65 4.49 6.37
N LYS A 138 -6.93 5.75 6.05
CA LYS A 138 -8.13 6.19 5.34
C LYS A 138 -7.75 6.68 3.95
N SER A 139 -8.46 6.19 2.95
CA SER A 139 -8.44 6.75 1.60
C SER A 139 -9.34 7.99 1.52
N ILE A 140 -8.82 9.07 0.96
CA ILE A 140 -9.54 10.33 0.72
C ILE A 140 -10.09 10.29 -0.70
N TYR A 141 -11.42 10.21 -0.79
CA TYR A 141 -12.16 10.24 -2.05
C TYR A 141 -12.58 11.67 -2.40
N PHE A 142 -12.69 11.95 -3.70
CA PHE A 142 -13.30 13.18 -4.21
C PHE A 142 -14.83 13.08 -4.20
N HIS A 143 -15.35 11.90 -4.54
CA HIS A 143 -16.78 11.62 -4.54
C HIS A 143 -17.07 10.57 -3.50
N THR A 144 -17.86 10.93 -2.49
CA THR A 144 -18.38 9.97 -1.53
C THR A 144 -19.30 9.01 -2.28
N GLN A 145 -18.82 7.80 -2.58
CA GLN A 145 -19.73 6.71 -2.88
C GLN A 145 -20.48 6.40 -1.58
N GLU A 146 -21.81 6.39 -1.63
CA GLU A 146 -22.62 5.83 -0.56
C GLU A 146 -22.02 4.49 -0.13
N GLU A 147 -21.81 4.39 1.17
CA GLU A 147 -21.20 3.32 1.93
C GLU A 147 -21.96 2.00 1.75
N LYS A 148 -21.85 1.35 0.58
CA LYS A 148 -22.34 -0.02 0.39
C LYS A 148 -21.30 -1.01 0.89
N ALA A 149 -21.43 -1.27 2.19
CA ALA A 149 -21.11 -2.53 2.85
C ALA A 149 -19.68 -3.05 2.68
N GLN A 150 -18.76 -2.56 3.52
CA GLN A 150 -17.67 -3.39 4.00
C GLN A 150 -17.42 -3.10 5.48
N ARG A 151 -18.28 -3.65 6.36
CA ARG A 151 -17.85 -3.91 7.74
C ARG A 151 -16.61 -4.80 7.65
N PRO A 152 -15.43 -4.40 8.13
CA PRO A 152 -14.34 -5.34 8.28
C PRO A 152 -14.70 -6.24 9.45
N SER A 153 -14.92 -7.51 9.15
CA SER A 153 -14.97 -8.58 10.13
C SER A 153 -13.74 -8.49 11.03
N VAL A 154 -13.94 -8.13 12.29
CA VAL A 154 -12.96 -8.05 13.40
C VAL A 154 -12.19 -9.38 13.64
N LYS A 155 -12.41 -10.40 12.82
CA LYS A 155 -11.76 -11.71 12.91
C LYS A 155 -10.41 -11.80 12.18
N LEU A 156 -10.19 -11.04 11.09
CA LEU A 156 -8.95 -11.14 10.31
C LEU A 156 -7.76 -10.41 10.97
N GLU A 157 -8.04 -9.41 11.81
CA GLU A 157 -7.02 -8.58 12.44
C GLU A 157 -6.23 -9.35 13.53
N LYS A 158 -6.87 -10.29 14.23
CA LYS A 158 -6.17 -11.14 15.23
C LYS A 158 -5.21 -12.12 14.54
N GLU A 159 -5.66 -12.76 13.46
CA GLU A 159 -4.85 -13.77 12.75
C GLU A 159 -3.67 -13.14 12.00
N GLN A 160 -3.86 -11.94 11.42
CA GLN A 160 -2.78 -11.21 10.75
C GLN A 160 -1.76 -10.63 11.74
N LYS A 161 -2.21 -10.13 12.91
CA LYS A 161 -1.29 -9.67 13.96
C LYS A 161 -0.43 -10.81 14.51
N GLU A 162 -1.01 -11.99 14.74
CA GLU A 162 -0.24 -13.16 15.18
C GLU A 162 0.76 -13.65 14.11
N THR A 163 0.36 -13.63 12.83
CA THR A 163 1.26 -14.00 11.73
C THR A 163 2.43 -13.03 11.59
N LEU A 164 2.20 -11.71 11.74
CA LEU A 164 3.26 -10.71 11.72
C LEU A 164 4.18 -10.80 12.94
N LEU A 165 3.63 -11.04 14.13
CA LEU A 165 4.41 -11.30 15.35
C LEU A 165 5.26 -12.58 15.21
N PHE A 166 4.72 -13.62 14.56
CA PHE A 166 5.44 -14.85 14.28
C PHE A 166 6.60 -14.63 13.29
N LEU A 167 6.34 -13.91 12.19
CA LEU A 167 7.37 -13.58 11.19
C LEU A 167 8.45 -12.65 11.75
N LEU A 168 8.08 -11.66 12.58
CA LEU A 168 9.04 -10.80 13.28
C LEU A 168 9.87 -11.58 14.31
N ARG A 169 9.26 -12.53 15.04
CA ARG A 169 9.99 -13.44 15.95
C ARG A 169 10.95 -14.36 15.22
N LEU A 170 10.59 -14.86 14.04
CA LEU A 170 11.49 -15.67 13.21
C LEU A 170 12.66 -14.83 12.68
N ARG A 171 12.41 -13.58 12.27
CA ARG A 171 13.48 -12.65 11.83
C ARG A 171 14.46 -12.30 12.97
N TRP A 172 13.99 -12.14 14.21
CA TRP A 172 14.84 -11.90 15.38
C TRP A 172 15.59 -13.15 15.88
N LYS A 173 14.97 -14.34 15.86
CA LYS A 173 15.67 -15.60 16.19
C LYS A 173 16.77 -15.95 15.18
N GLY A 174 16.61 -15.56 13.90
CA GLY A 174 17.62 -15.71 12.87
C GLY A 174 18.83 -14.77 13.03
N ALA A 175 18.64 -13.59 13.62
CA ALA A 175 19.71 -12.62 13.88
C ALA A 175 20.58 -12.97 15.11
N SER A 176 20.02 -13.69 16.09
CA SER A 176 20.77 -14.07 17.31
C SER A 176 21.73 -15.26 17.11
N LEU A 177 21.63 -16.01 16.01
CA LEU A 177 22.46 -17.20 15.74
C LEU A 177 23.73 -16.91 14.91
N ARG A 178 24.04 -15.64 14.65
CA ARG A 178 25.20 -15.24 13.82
C ARG A 178 26.24 -14.36 14.52
N SER A 179 26.27 -14.31 15.85
CA SER A 179 27.27 -13.54 16.63
C SER A 179 27.87 -14.27 17.84
N GLY A 180 28.01 -15.60 17.78
CA GLY A 180 28.49 -16.41 18.91
C GLY A 180 29.46 -17.54 18.57
N ARG A 181 30.56 -17.28 17.85
CA ARG A 181 31.72 -18.18 17.83
C ARG A 181 33.02 -17.40 18.05
N ARG A 182 33.40 -17.26 19.32
CA ARG A 182 34.81 -17.08 19.74
C ARG A 182 35.06 -17.81 21.05
N SER A 183 35.73 -18.96 20.89
CA SER A 183 36.93 -19.41 21.63
C SER A 183 36.96 -19.29 23.16
N ARG A 184 37.06 -20.46 23.81
CA ARG A 184 38.11 -20.90 24.77
C ARG A 184 37.61 -21.60 26.05
N ARG A 185 38.20 -22.79 26.22
CA ARG A 185 38.72 -23.43 27.45
C ARG A 185 37.77 -24.30 28.30
N ARG A 186 38.13 -25.59 28.32
CA ARG A 186 37.86 -26.58 29.40
C ARG A 186 38.51 -26.12 30.72
N PRO A 187 37.99 -26.57 31.87
CA PRO A 187 38.62 -27.69 32.60
C PRO A 187 37.58 -28.72 33.09
N PHE A 188 37.86 -30.02 33.04
CA PHE A 188 38.41 -30.84 34.15
C PHE A 188 37.53 -30.80 35.43
N CYS A 189 36.77 -31.87 35.68
CA CYS A 189 36.23 -32.22 36.99
C CYS A 189 36.71 -33.63 37.37
N SER A 190 37.50 -33.68 38.43
CA SER A 190 37.83 -34.86 39.23
C SER A 190 37.13 -34.71 40.59
N SER A 191 37.01 -35.84 41.31
CA SER A 191 36.70 -35.95 42.75
C SER A 191 35.19 -36.02 43.08
N SER A 192 34.62 -37.21 43.32
CA SER A 192 34.64 -38.02 44.55
C SER A 192 33.84 -37.40 45.71
N GLY A 193 32.70 -38.02 46.03
CA GLY A 193 31.90 -37.73 47.23
C GLY A 193 31.53 -39.03 47.93
N PHE A 194 32.23 -39.31 49.03
CA PHE A 194 31.84 -40.22 50.10
C PHE A 194 30.83 -39.51 51.01
N ALA A 195 29.76 -40.23 51.38
CA ALA A 195 29.00 -40.21 52.65
C ALA A 195 27.53 -40.57 52.36
#